data_AF-A0A843VLY8-F1
#
_entry.id   AF-A0A843VLY8-F1
#
_cell.length_a   1.000
_cell.length_b   1.000
_cell.length_c   1.000
_cell.angle_alpha   90.00
_cell.angle_beta   90.00
_cell.angle_gamma   90.00
#
_symmetry.space_group_name_H-M   'P 1'
#
loop_
_entity.id
_entity.type
_entity.pdbx_description
1 polymer ?
#
loop_
_entity_poly.entity_id
_entity_poly.type
_entity_poly.pdbx_seq_one_letter_code
_entity_poly.pdbx_strand_id
1 'polypeptide(L)' 'MRRDYWQGLCNIWVTERWQETSTTMKVNRAANPEANKHTSGSVSFANYQSRLEKELKQPPTFQEVFDKTHKKKGTDRSVH' A
#
# COMPACT_ATOMS: atom_id res chain seq x y z
N MET A 1 10.02 -19.13 30.25
CA MET A 1 8.97 -18.57 29.36
C MET A 1 9.53 -17.75 28.20
N ARG A 2 10.09 -16.54 28.36
CA ARG A 2 10.57 -15.73 27.20
C ARG A 2 11.71 -16.36 26.38
N ARG A 3 12.65 -17.07 27.03
CA ARG A 3 13.75 -17.76 26.34
C ARG A 3 13.29 -18.94 25.49
N ASP A 4 12.25 -19.64 25.94
CA ASP A 4 11.77 -20.86 25.29
C ASP A 4 11.09 -20.54 23.95
N TYR A 5 10.39 -19.41 23.86
CA TYR A 5 9.83 -18.90 22.60
C TYR A 5 10.92 -18.47 21.61
N TRP A 6 11.96 -17.79 22.09
CA TRP A 6 13.07 -17.37 21.24
C TRP A 6 13.80 -18.57 20.65
N GLN A 7 14.09 -19.58 21.47
CA GLN A 7 14.73 -20.81 21.02
C GLN A 7 13.87 -21.55 19.99
N GLY A 8 12.55 -21.60 20.21
CA GLY A 8 11.61 -22.20 19.25
C GLY A 8 11.63 -21.50 17.89
N LEU A 9 11.69 -20.17 17.86
CA LEU A 9 11.81 -19.40 16.62
C LEU A 9 13.15 -19.65 15.91
N CYS A 10 14.25 -19.66 16.66
CA CYS A 10 15.57 -19.97 16.09
C CYS A 10 15.61 -21.36 15.44
N ASN A 11 14.97 -22.36 16.06
CA ASN A 11 14.90 -23.71 15.50
C ASN A 11 14.13 -23.74 14.17
N ILE A 12 13.06 -22.93 14.04
CA ILE A 12 12.30 -22.81 12.79
C ILE A 12 13.15 -22.14 11.70
N TRP A 13 13.87 -21.07 12.03
CA TRP A 13 14.68 -20.33 11.07
C TRP A 13 15.94 -21.07 10.61
N VAL A 14 16.43 -22.01 11.41
CA VAL A 14 17.55 -22.90 11.02
C VAL A 14 17.11 -23.97 10.01
N THR A 15 15.82 -24.26 9.86
CA THR A 15 15.37 -25.25 8.87
C THR A 15 15.75 -24.85 7.45
N GLU A 16 16.20 -25.83 6.66
CA GLU A 16 16.63 -25.63 5.26
C GLU A 16 15.54 -24.95 4.43
N ARG A 17 14.30 -25.43 4.55
CA ARG A 17 13.12 -24.82 3.92
C ARG A 17 13.00 -23.32 4.21
N TRP A 18 13.24 -22.90 5.45
CA TRP A 18 13.13 -21.50 5.83
C TRP A 18 14.28 -20.68 5.23
N GLN A 19 15.50 -21.23 5.24
CA GLN A 19 16.68 -20.58 4.66
C GLN A 19 16.55 -20.40 3.14
N GLU A 20 16.08 -21.42 2.43
CA GLU A 20 15.78 -21.35 0.99
C GLU A 20 14.75 -20.26 0.70
N THR A 21 13.62 -20.29 1.41
CA THR A 21 12.55 -19.28 1.25
C THR A 21 13.08 -17.87 1.52
N SER A 22 13.86 -17.71 2.59
CA SER A 22 14.46 -16.43 2.97
C SER A 22 15.41 -15.91 1.89
N THR A 23 16.23 -16.79 1.31
CA THR A 23 17.17 -16.48 0.23
C THR A 23 16.43 -16.09 -1.05
N THR A 24 15.45 -16.86 -1.48
CA THR A 24 14.62 -16.55 -2.65
C THR A 24 13.89 -15.23 -2.48
N MET A 25 13.28 -14.98 -1.32
CA MET A 25 12.62 -13.71 -1.01
C MET A 25 13.59 -12.53 -1.04
N LYS A 26 14.81 -12.71 -0.53
CA LYS A 26 15.87 -11.68 -0.61
C LYS A 26 16.24 -11.38 -2.06
N VAL A 27 16.43 -12.40 -2.89
CA VAL A 27 16.75 -12.23 -4.32
C VAL A 27 15.60 -11.54 -5.05
N ASN A 28 14.35 -11.95 -4.83
CA ASN A 28 13.17 -11.35 -5.46
C ASN A 28 13.04 -9.85 -5.09
N ARG A 29 13.29 -9.50 -3.83
CA ARG A 29 13.29 -8.10 -3.37
C ARG A 29 14.41 -7.28 -3.99
N ALA A 30 15.58 -7.87 -4.22
CA ALA A 30 16.71 -7.21 -4.87
C ALA A 30 16.51 -7.07 -6.39
N ALA A 31 15.82 -8.03 -7.02
CA ALA A 31 15.55 -8.04 -8.45
C ALA A 31 14.56 -6.95 -8.88
N ASN A 32 13.67 -6.51 -7.98
CA ASN A 32 12.74 -5.42 -8.25
C ASN A 32 12.69 -4.40 -7.10
N PRO A 33 13.73 -3.56 -6.94
CA PRO A 33 13.80 -2.55 -5.88
C PRO A 33 12.65 -1.54 -5.96
N GLU A 34 12.19 -1.24 -7.17
CA GLU A 34 11.10 -0.31 -7.44
C GLU A 34 9.74 -0.87 -7.01
N ALA A 35 9.49 -2.17 -7.19
CA ALA A 35 8.27 -2.82 -6.67
C ALA A 35 8.23 -2.90 -5.14
N ASN A 36 9.39 -2.74 -4.49
CA ASN A 36 9.53 -2.70 -3.04
C ASN A 36 9.52 -1.27 -2.48
N LYS A 37 9.32 -0.25 -3.32
CA LYS A 37 8.99 1.09 -2.84
C LYS A 37 7.61 1.03 -2.21
N HIS A 38 7.61 0.85 -0.90
CA HIS A 38 6.43 1.12 -0.12
C HIS A 38 6.13 2.62 -0.27
N THR A 39 5.17 2.96 -1.11
CA THR A 39 4.55 4.29 -1.11
C THR A 39 3.69 4.38 0.15
N SER A 40 4.33 4.39 1.33
CA SER A 40 3.68 4.52 2.64
C SER A 40 2.94 5.86 2.83
N GLY A 41 3.07 6.78 1.87
CA GLY A 41 2.30 8.01 1.85
C GLY A 41 0.91 7.79 1.28
N SER A 42 -0.09 8.41 1.89
CA SER A 42 -1.36 8.68 1.22
C SER A 42 -1.09 9.39 -0.10
N VAL A 43 -1.83 9.03 -1.15
CA VAL A 43 -1.78 9.74 -2.43
C VAL A 43 -2.08 11.22 -2.15
N SER A 44 -1.16 12.11 -2.55
CA SER A 44 -1.33 13.54 -2.28
C SER A 44 -2.56 14.11 -2.99
N PHE A 45 -3.10 15.21 -2.47
CA PHE A 45 -4.19 15.94 -3.10
C PHE A 45 -3.87 16.32 -4.55
N ALA A 46 -2.65 16.80 -4.83
CA ALA A 46 -2.18 17.13 -6.17
C ALA A 46 -2.25 15.92 -7.13
N ASN A 47 -1.90 14.72 -6.66
CA ASN A 47 -2.03 13.50 -7.46
C ASN A 47 -3.51 13.17 -7.76
N TYR A 48 -4.41 13.37 -6.80
CA TYR A 48 -5.85 13.22 -7.06
C TYR A 48 -6.37 14.26 -8.04
N GLN A 49 -5.91 15.51 -7.92
CA GLN A 49 -6.25 16.59 -8.84
C GLN A 49 -5.82 16.28 -10.28
N SER A 50 -4.55 15.89 -10.49
CA SER A 50 -4.06 15.54 -11.83
C SER A 50 -4.73 14.29 -12.42
N ARG A 51 -5.14 13.32 -11.59
CA ARG A 51 -5.92 12.16 -12.05
C ARG A 51 -7.32 12.57 -12.47
N LEU A 52 -7.97 13.42 -11.68
CA LEU A 52 -9.32 13.90 -11.97
C LEU A 52 -9.35 14.84 -13.18
N GLU A 53 -8.31 15.65 -13.38
CA GLU A 53 -8.15 16.49 -14.58
C GLU A 53 -8.05 15.64 -15.87
N LYS A 54 -7.32 14.53 -15.83
CA LYS A 54 -7.25 13.59 -16.96
C LYS A 54 -8.60 12.92 -17.26
N GLU A 55 -9.38 12.62 -16.23
CA GLU A 55 -10.71 12.02 -16.39
C GLU A 55 -11.74 13.02 -16.93
N LEU A 56 -11.76 14.25 -16.40
CA LEU A 56 -12.71 15.30 -16.78
C LEU A 56 -12.28 16.10 -18.02
N LYS A 57 -11.02 15.97 -18.45
CA LYS A 57 -10.36 16.80 -19.48
C LYS A 57 -10.43 18.31 -19.19
N GLN A 58 -10.65 18.67 -17.93
CA GLN A 58 -10.80 20.02 -17.43
C GLN A 58 -10.21 20.11 -16.03
N PRO A 59 -9.68 21.28 -15.61
CA PRO A 59 -9.10 21.46 -14.29
C PRO A 59 -10.19 21.32 -13.22
N PRO A 60 -10.10 20.32 -12.32
CA PRO A 60 -11.11 20.10 -11.31
C PRO A 60 -10.99 21.11 -10.18
N THR A 61 -12.14 21.48 -9.63
CA THR A 61 -12.24 22.32 -8.45
C THR A 61 -11.87 21.54 -7.18
N PHE A 62 -11.56 22.27 -6.10
CA PHE A 62 -11.23 21.66 -4.82
C PHE A 62 -12.37 20.79 -4.27
N GLN A 63 -13.62 21.24 -4.45
CA GLN A 63 -14.82 20.52 -4.01
C GLN A 63 -14.97 19.18 -4.73
N GLU A 64 -14.72 19.12 -6.03
CA GLU A 64 -14.81 17.89 -6.82
C GLU A 64 -13.75 16.86 -6.42
N VAL A 65 -12.52 17.31 -6.14
CA VAL A 65 -11.47 16.43 -5.62
C VAL A 65 -11.85 15.89 -4.23
N PHE A 66 -12.37 16.75 -3.34
CA PHE A 66 -12.82 16.37 -2.00
C PHE A 66 -13.97 15.36 -2.05
N ASP A 67 -14.99 15.65 -2.84
CA ASP A 67 -16.16 14.80 -3.02
C ASP A 67 -15.76 13.41 -3.53
N LYS A 68 -14.86 13.33 -4.50
CA LYS A 68 -14.39 12.05 -5.04
C LYS A 68 -13.52 11.25 -4.07
N THR A 69 -12.76 11.93 -3.21
CA THR A 69 -11.84 11.27 -2.26
C THR A 69 -12.52 10.90 -0.93
N HIS A 70 -13.57 11.61 -0.52
CA HIS A 70 -14.16 11.48 0.81
C HIS A 70 -15.64 11.04 0.81
N LYS A 71 -16.38 11.11 -0.32
CA LYS A 71 -17.75 10.57 -0.37
C LYS A 71 -17.71 9.08 -0.71
N LYS A 72 -18.31 8.25 0.16
CA LYS A 72 -18.56 6.84 -0.14
C LYS A 72 -19.60 6.72 -1.25
N LYS A 73 -19.37 5.80 -2.19
CA LYS A 73 -20.35 5.42 -3.23
C LYS A 73 -21.61 4.90 -2.52
N GLY A 74 -22.72 5.61 -2.64
CA GLY A 74 -23.99 5.30 -1.98
C GLY A 74 -24.42 6.24 -0.85
N THR A 75 -23.61 7.24 -0.48
CA THR A 75 -24.06 8.36 0.37
C THR A 75 -24.58 9.52 -0.48
N ASP A 76 -25.53 9.22 -1.36
CA ASP A 76 -26.46 10.25 -1.81
C ASP A 76 -27.44 10.47 -0.65
N ARG A 77 -27.15 11.46 0.20
CA ARG A 77 -28.20 12.09 0.97
C ARG A 77 -28.85 13.10 0.03
N SER A 78 -29.71 12.57 -0.85
CA SER A 78 -30.78 13.34 -1.45
C SER A 78 -31.64 13.78 -0.27
N VAL A 79 -31.46 15.03 0.13
CA VAL A 79 -32.40 15.72 1.00
C VAL A 79 -32.87 16.90 0.16
N HIS A 80 -34.19 16.91 -0.02
CA HIS A 80 -34.99 17.90 -0.73
C HIS A 80 -34.56 19.34 -0.45
#